data_AF-A0A6N1XBL4-F1
#
_entry.id   AF-A0A6N1XBL4-F1
#
_cell.length_a   1.000
_cell.length_b   1.000
_cell.length_c   1.000
_cell.angle_alpha   90.00
_cell.angle_beta   90.00
_cell.angle_gamma   90.00
#
_symmetry.space_group_name_H-M   'P 1'
#
loop_
_entity.id
_entity.type
_entity.pdbx_description
1 polymer ?
#
loop_
_entity_poly.entity_id
_entity_poly.type
_entity_poly.pdbx_seq_one_letter_code
_entity_poly.pdbx_strand_id
1 'polypeptide(L)'
;MHRKHLAGAALVALAGLHQGAEAQEGLSSKAHLACEAVLCLSTGSPPGECANALRHYFSITHRRMSETLRRRASFLRLCPVGQQDASMSGLIRIQSQAAGKCDAEALNASQRRVTGLGENDFAIGNRLPAYCDAYFAHAYSDWAAVLPRYVGVPERGGFWVPAHDHAKAQGEYAARIVAEDAARNSSAGR
;
A
#
# COMPACT_ATOMS: atom_id res chain seq x y z
N MET A 1 -33.90 41.83 74.30
CA MET A 1 -34.09 42.83 73.23
C MET A 1 -32.88 42.79 72.29
N HIS A 2 -33.18 42.52 71.01
CA HIS A 2 -32.41 42.71 69.77
C HIS A 2 -30.93 42.29 69.63
N ARG A 3 -30.73 41.22 68.83
CA ARG A 3 -29.65 41.05 67.84
C ARG A 3 -30.22 40.20 66.68
N LYS A 4 -30.75 40.77 65.60
CA LYS A 4 -30.13 41.36 64.39
C LYS A 4 -29.27 40.38 63.55
N HIS A 5 -29.85 40.06 62.39
CA HIS A 5 -29.27 39.64 61.09
C HIS A 5 -28.97 38.16 60.82
N LEU A 6 -29.96 37.50 60.19
CA LEU A 6 -29.79 36.36 59.28
C LEU A 6 -29.72 36.90 57.84
N ALA A 7 -28.59 36.74 57.16
CA ALA A 7 -28.50 36.71 55.70
C ALA A 7 -27.11 36.19 55.29
N GLY A 8 -27.02 34.88 55.06
CA GLY A 8 -25.87 34.25 54.40
C GLY A 8 -26.40 33.46 53.21
N ALA A 9 -26.39 34.08 52.03
CA ALA A 9 -26.72 33.39 50.78
C ALA A 9 -25.52 32.53 50.36
N ALA A 10 -25.64 31.21 50.47
CA ALA A 10 -24.69 30.27 49.90
C ALA A 10 -25.05 30.04 48.43
N LEU A 11 -24.29 30.66 47.52
CA LEU A 11 -24.29 30.30 46.09
C LEU A 11 -23.57 28.96 45.93
N VAL A 12 -24.33 27.90 45.64
CA VAL A 12 -23.78 26.63 45.17
C VAL A 12 -23.52 26.78 43.67
N ALA A 13 -22.26 27.04 43.31
CA ALA A 13 -21.81 26.94 41.92
C ALA A 13 -21.69 25.46 41.55
N LEU A 14 -22.70 24.92 40.87
CA LEU A 14 -22.60 23.65 40.16
C LEU A 14 -21.68 23.85 38.94
N ALA A 15 -20.38 23.61 39.14
CA ALA A 15 -19.45 23.39 38.05
C ALA A 15 -19.80 22.05 37.38
N GLY A 16 -20.75 22.09 36.44
CA GLY A 16 -21.02 20.98 35.53
C GLY A 16 -19.83 20.78 34.61
N LEU A 17 -19.14 19.65 34.81
CA LEU A 17 -18.16 19.08 33.89
C LEU A 17 -18.76 19.00 32.49
N HIS A 18 -18.40 19.93 31.60
CA HIS A 18 -18.55 19.73 30.16
C HIS A 18 -17.55 18.65 29.75
N GLN A 19 -18.05 17.42 29.65
CA GLN A 19 -17.30 16.29 29.12
C GLN A 19 -16.98 16.56 27.64
N GLY A 20 -15.71 16.46 27.28
CA GLY A 20 -15.29 16.45 25.88
C GLY A 20 -15.75 15.16 25.21
N ALA A 21 -16.94 15.17 24.62
CA ALA A 21 -17.54 14.02 23.93
C ALA A 21 -17.24 13.97 22.42
N GLU A 22 -16.52 14.93 21.84
CA GLU A 22 -16.33 15.01 20.38
C GLU A 22 -15.03 14.35 19.85
N ALA A 23 -14.10 13.95 20.74
CA ALA A 23 -12.84 13.33 20.32
C ALA A 23 -12.94 11.81 20.12
N GLN A 24 -13.83 11.11 20.82
CA GLN A 24 -13.88 9.63 20.80
C GLN A 24 -14.65 9.04 19.60
N GLU A 25 -15.70 9.70 19.09
CA GLU A 25 -16.42 9.22 17.89
C GLU A 25 -15.57 9.34 16.61
N GLY A 26 -14.82 10.44 16.46
CA GLY A 26 -13.92 10.63 15.31
C GLY A 26 -12.75 9.66 15.31
N LEU A 27 -12.22 9.28 16.49
CA LEU A 27 -11.21 8.23 16.61
C LEU A 27 -11.81 6.83 16.40
N SER A 28 -13.02 6.56 16.88
CA SER A 28 -13.74 5.29 16.62
C SER A 28 -13.97 5.07 15.12
N SER A 29 -14.42 6.11 14.41
CA SER A 29 -14.62 6.08 12.95
C SER A 29 -13.32 5.89 12.17
N LYS A 30 -12.23 6.58 12.56
CA LYS A 30 -10.91 6.42 11.92
C LYS A 30 -10.23 5.10 12.26
N ALA A 31 -10.42 4.59 13.48
CA ALA A 31 -9.91 3.28 13.90
C ALA A 31 -10.63 2.16 13.14
N HIS A 32 -11.94 2.27 12.94
CA HIS A 32 -12.71 1.35 12.09
C HIS A 32 -12.15 1.34 10.67
N LEU A 33 -11.99 2.52 10.05
CA LEU A 33 -11.45 2.66 8.70
C LEU A 33 -10.01 2.11 8.59
N ALA A 34 -9.19 2.29 9.64
CA ALA A 34 -7.86 1.73 9.70
C ALA A 34 -7.88 0.20 9.78
N CYS A 35 -8.75 -0.41 10.59
CA CYS A 35 -8.87 -1.86 10.67
C CYS A 35 -9.36 -2.48 9.36
N GLU A 36 -10.33 -1.83 8.71
CA GLU A 36 -10.78 -2.21 7.37
C GLU A 36 -9.62 -2.13 6.37
N ALA A 37 -8.83 -1.05 6.39
CA ALA A 37 -7.65 -0.92 5.54
C ALA A 37 -6.63 -2.04 5.81
N VAL A 38 -6.36 -2.41 7.07
CA VAL A 38 -5.43 -3.50 7.40
C VAL A 38 -5.89 -4.83 6.79
N LEU A 39 -7.19 -5.15 6.88
CA LEU A 39 -7.76 -6.36 6.29
C LEU A 39 -7.72 -6.32 4.77
N CYS A 40 -8.16 -5.21 4.16
CA CYS A 40 -8.17 -5.02 2.71
C CYS A 40 -6.76 -5.00 2.11
N LEU A 41 -5.79 -4.43 2.82
CA LEU A 41 -4.37 -4.48 2.47
C LEU A 41 -3.72 -5.81 2.85
N SER A 42 -4.47 -6.85 3.21
CA SER A 42 -3.98 -8.23 3.37
C SER A 42 -4.42 -9.15 2.22
N THR A 43 -5.27 -8.65 1.31
CA THR A 43 -5.77 -9.37 0.13
C THR A 43 -5.35 -8.71 -1.17
N GLY A 44 -4.93 -9.55 -2.14
CA GLY A 44 -4.55 -9.13 -3.48
C GLY A 44 -5.67 -8.58 -4.34
N SER A 45 -6.90 -8.98 -4.04
CA SER A 45 -8.09 -8.60 -4.80
C SER A 45 -9.16 -8.14 -3.80
N PRO A 46 -8.98 -6.96 -3.21
CA PRO A 46 -9.90 -6.44 -2.23
C PRO A 46 -11.29 -6.24 -2.86
N PRO A 47 -12.36 -6.71 -2.21
CA PRO A 47 -13.72 -6.57 -2.71
C PRO A 47 -14.20 -5.11 -2.65
N GLY A 48 -15.36 -4.82 -3.25
CA GLY A 48 -15.83 -3.44 -3.45
C GLY A 48 -16.02 -2.64 -2.15
N GLU A 49 -16.35 -3.31 -1.05
CA GLU A 49 -16.46 -2.73 0.29
C GLU A 49 -15.16 -2.07 0.75
N CYS A 50 -14.00 -2.59 0.34
CA CYS A 50 -12.69 -2.03 0.68
C CYS A 50 -12.42 -0.66 0.04
N ALA A 51 -13.21 -0.23 -0.93
CA ALA A 51 -12.94 0.98 -1.71
C ALA A 51 -12.83 2.23 -0.83
N ASN A 52 -13.60 2.32 0.25
CA ASN A 52 -13.55 3.47 1.15
C ASN A 52 -12.24 3.51 1.95
N ALA A 53 -11.92 2.41 2.66
CA ALA A 53 -10.71 2.30 3.44
C ALA A 53 -9.44 2.45 2.60
N LEU A 54 -9.40 1.82 1.42
CA LEU A 54 -8.26 1.92 0.51
C LEU A 54 -8.12 3.33 -0.08
N ARG A 55 -9.23 3.98 -0.48
CA ARG A 55 -9.18 5.37 -0.96
C ARG A 55 -8.61 6.29 0.11
N HIS A 56 -9.03 6.15 1.36
CA HIS A 56 -8.46 6.94 2.45
C HIS A 56 -6.97 6.65 2.62
N TYR A 57 -6.58 5.38 2.71
CA TYR A 57 -5.19 4.97 2.85
C TYR A 57 -4.29 5.52 1.74
N PHE A 58 -4.71 5.41 0.47
CA PHE A 58 -3.94 5.88 -0.68
C PHE A 58 -3.94 7.40 -0.82
N SER A 59 -4.96 8.10 -0.28
CA SER A 59 -4.99 9.57 -0.24
C SER A 59 -3.93 10.18 0.70
N ILE A 60 -3.44 9.40 1.67
CA ILE A 60 -2.35 9.83 2.56
C ILE A 60 -1.07 9.89 1.72
N THR A 61 -0.70 11.10 1.31
CA THR A 61 0.46 11.41 0.48
C THR A 61 1.17 12.66 0.99
N HIS A 62 2.49 12.65 0.92
CA HIS A 62 3.36 13.77 1.32
C HIS A 62 4.49 13.95 0.31
N ARG A 63 5.14 15.13 0.34
CA ARG A 63 6.28 15.45 -0.55
C ARG A 63 7.42 14.43 -0.48
N ARG A 64 7.68 13.88 0.71
CA ARG A 64 8.73 12.88 0.93
C ARG A 64 8.08 11.52 1.09
N MET A 65 8.54 10.55 0.31
CA MET A 65 8.02 9.17 0.39
C MET A 65 8.17 8.59 1.80
N SER A 66 9.30 8.84 2.48
CA SER A 66 9.49 8.41 3.87
C SER A 66 8.41 8.94 4.82
N GLU A 67 7.94 10.17 4.60
CA GLU A 67 6.84 10.74 5.39
C GLU A 67 5.50 10.11 5.02
N THR A 68 5.24 9.88 3.73
CA THR A 68 4.06 9.12 3.27
C THR A 68 3.98 7.75 3.95
N LEU A 69 5.07 6.99 3.93
CA LEU A 69 5.15 5.65 4.54
C LEU A 69 4.92 5.70 6.05
N ARG A 70 5.55 6.69 6.74
CA ARG A 70 5.36 6.88 8.18
C ARG A 70 3.90 7.19 8.51
N ARG A 71 3.25 8.05 7.73
CA ARG A 71 1.87 8.50 7.95
C ARG A 71 0.85 7.42 7.66
N ARG A 72 1.07 6.64 6.60
CA ARG A 72 0.32 5.41 6.32
C ARG A 72 0.44 4.40 7.45
N ALA A 73 1.67 4.14 7.94
CA ALA A 73 1.87 3.27 9.10
C ALA A 73 1.16 3.80 10.36
N SER A 74 1.22 5.11 10.62
CA SER A 74 0.50 5.73 11.75
C SER A 74 -1.01 5.60 11.62
N PHE A 75 -1.57 5.75 10.42
CA PHE A 75 -2.99 5.52 10.18
C PHE A 75 -3.38 4.07 10.45
N LEU A 76 -2.64 3.10 9.88
CA LEU A 76 -2.93 1.67 10.10
C LEU A 76 -2.81 1.27 11.58
N ARG A 77 -1.91 1.90 12.35
CA ARG A 77 -1.80 1.71 13.81
C ARG A 77 -3.02 2.19 14.61
N LEU A 78 -3.92 2.99 14.02
CA LEU A 78 -5.20 3.30 14.68
C LEU A 78 -6.05 2.04 14.85
N CYS A 79 -5.79 0.96 14.10
CA CYS A 79 -6.39 -0.33 14.34
C CYS A 79 -5.77 -1.02 15.56
N PRO A 80 -6.54 -1.33 16.63
CA PRO A 80 -6.00 -2.00 17.81
C PRO A 80 -5.37 -3.36 17.50
N VAL A 81 -5.95 -4.11 16.54
CA VAL A 81 -5.46 -5.43 16.10
C VAL A 81 -4.05 -5.32 15.52
N GLY A 82 -3.73 -4.23 14.84
CA GLY A 82 -2.41 -3.97 14.25
C GLY A 82 -1.27 -3.77 15.26
N GLN A 83 -1.59 -3.67 16.57
CA GLN A 83 -0.61 -3.45 17.64
C GLN A 83 -0.63 -4.53 18.73
N GLN A 84 -1.37 -5.63 18.54
CA GLN A 84 -1.53 -6.66 19.57
C GLN A 84 -0.23 -7.42 19.86
N ASP A 85 0.59 -7.67 18.84
CA ASP A 85 1.87 -8.35 18.97
C ASP A 85 2.89 -7.88 17.92
N ALA A 86 4.11 -8.43 18.00
CA ALA A 86 5.22 -8.10 17.10
C ALA A 86 4.93 -8.49 15.64
N SER A 87 4.14 -9.54 15.42
CA SER A 87 3.78 -10.04 14.09
C SER A 87 2.80 -9.09 13.40
N MET A 88 1.75 -8.69 14.11
CA MET A 88 0.79 -7.69 13.64
C MET A 88 1.45 -6.32 13.42
N SER A 89 2.33 -5.90 14.33
CA SER A 89 3.12 -4.67 14.17
C SER A 89 4.05 -4.74 12.95
N GLY A 90 4.60 -5.93 12.68
CA GLY A 90 5.38 -6.25 11.48
C GLY A 90 4.55 -6.12 10.21
N LEU A 91 3.34 -6.69 10.20
CA LEU A 91 2.39 -6.60 9.09
C LEU A 91 2.07 -5.14 8.75
N ILE A 92 1.77 -4.30 9.74
CA ILE A 92 1.48 -2.86 9.53
C ILE A 92 2.64 -2.15 8.84
N ARG A 93 3.88 -2.41 9.29
CA ARG A 93 5.08 -1.84 8.67
C ARG A 93 5.18 -2.30 7.21
N ILE A 94 5.00 -3.59 6.94
CA ILE A 94 5.10 -4.15 5.60
C ILE A 94 3.99 -3.59 4.70
N GLN A 95 2.73 -3.61 5.12
CA GLN A 95 1.61 -3.04 4.38
C GLN A 95 1.83 -1.55 4.05
N SER A 96 2.32 -0.77 5.03
CA SER A 96 2.65 0.65 4.81
C SER A 96 3.68 0.85 3.69
N GLN A 97 4.64 -0.07 3.59
CA GLN A 97 5.79 -0.01 2.69
C GLN A 97 5.48 -0.57 1.30
N ALA A 98 4.71 -1.66 1.23
CA ALA A 98 4.53 -2.43 0.01
C ALA A 98 3.31 -2.03 -0.83
N ALA A 99 2.26 -1.48 -0.19
CA ALA A 99 1.03 -1.11 -0.89
C ALA A 99 1.30 -0.06 -1.98
N GLY A 100 1.09 -0.47 -3.25
CA GLY A 100 1.34 0.35 -4.44
C GLY A 100 2.82 0.46 -4.86
N LYS A 101 3.69 -0.42 -4.35
CA LYS A 101 5.13 -0.47 -4.71
C LYS A 101 5.58 -1.78 -5.30
N CYS A 102 4.87 -2.85 -4.97
CA CYS A 102 5.21 -4.20 -5.37
C CYS A 102 4.25 -4.74 -6.43
N ASP A 103 3.40 -3.91 -7.01
CA ASP A 103 2.61 -4.25 -8.19
C ASP A 103 3.44 -4.13 -9.48
N ALA A 104 2.91 -4.69 -10.57
CA ALA A 104 3.60 -4.74 -11.85
C ALA A 104 3.98 -3.35 -12.40
N GLU A 105 3.09 -2.36 -12.26
CA GLU A 105 3.31 -0.99 -12.75
C GLU A 105 4.48 -0.35 -11.99
N ALA A 106 4.46 -0.41 -10.66
CA ALA A 106 5.50 0.13 -9.81
C ALA A 106 6.87 -0.55 -10.06
N LEU A 107 6.90 -1.87 -10.28
CA LEU A 107 8.13 -2.59 -10.62
C LEU A 107 8.66 -2.17 -12.00
N ASN A 108 7.78 -2.06 -13.01
CA ASN A 108 8.15 -1.60 -14.35
C ASN A 108 8.65 -0.16 -14.40
N ALA A 109 8.19 0.70 -13.47
CA ALA A 109 8.67 2.08 -13.35
C ALA A 109 10.00 2.15 -12.57
N SER A 110 10.09 1.46 -11.43
CA SER A 110 11.21 1.60 -10.49
C SER A 110 12.45 0.79 -10.87
N GLN A 111 12.32 -0.25 -11.69
CA GLN A 111 13.43 -1.12 -12.08
C GLN A 111 14.00 -0.83 -13.47
N ARG A 112 13.66 0.33 -14.06
CA ARG A 112 14.25 0.76 -15.34
C ARG A 112 15.73 1.09 -15.15
N ARG A 113 16.56 0.46 -15.96
CA ARG A 113 17.99 0.72 -16.06
C ARG A 113 18.31 1.12 -17.49
N VAL A 114 18.90 2.30 -17.66
CA VAL A 114 19.39 2.76 -18.96
C VAL A 114 20.46 1.79 -19.47
N THR A 115 20.31 1.35 -20.72
CA THR A 115 21.21 0.42 -21.40
C THR A 115 21.93 1.04 -22.60
N GLY A 116 21.53 2.24 -23.01
CA GLY A 116 22.10 2.95 -24.16
C GLY A 116 21.80 4.45 -24.12
N LEU A 117 21.95 5.13 -25.26
CA LEU A 117 21.81 6.58 -25.38
C LEU A 117 20.47 7.00 -26.01
N GLY A 118 19.73 6.07 -26.60
CA GLY A 118 18.39 6.29 -27.11
C GLY A 118 17.34 6.44 -26.01
N GLU A 119 16.28 7.18 -26.30
CA GLU A 119 15.16 7.42 -25.37
C GLU A 119 14.50 6.12 -24.86
N ASN A 120 14.53 5.07 -25.68
CA ASN A 120 13.97 3.75 -25.36
C ASN A 120 15.02 2.70 -25.02
N ASP A 121 16.29 3.10 -24.85
CA ASP A 121 17.36 2.18 -24.49
C ASP A 121 17.36 1.95 -22.98
N PHE A 122 16.39 1.18 -22.50
CA PHE A 122 16.33 0.71 -21.12
C PHE A 122 15.95 -0.75 -21.03
N ALA A 123 16.36 -1.38 -19.93
CA ALA A 123 15.93 -2.71 -19.53
C ALA A 123 15.22 -2.62 -18.16
N ILE A 124 14.21 -3.46 -17.96
CA ILE A 124 13.53 -3.59 -16.67
C ILE A 124 14.14 -4.79 -15.94
N GLY A 125 14.59 -4.60 -14.70
CA GLY A 125 15.12 -5.71 -13.89
C GLY A 125 14.09 -6.82 -13.67
N ASN A 126 14.52 -8.07 -13.74
CA ASN A 126 13.67 -9.27 -13.61
C ASN A 126 13.68 -9.91 -12.22
N ARG A 127 14.32 -9.27 -11.24
CA ARG A 127 14.38 -9.76 -9.86
C ARG A 127 13.43 -8.97 -8.98
N LEU A 128 12.57 -9.69 -8.27
CA LEU A 128 11.70 -9.09 -7.28
C LEU A 128 12.56 -8.47 -6.16
N PRO A 129 12.39 -7.19 -5.81
CA PRO A 129 13.13 -6.59 -4.70
C PRO A 129 12.85 -7.32 -3.38
N ALA A 130 13.87 -7.46 -2.52
CA ALA A 130 13.76 -8.19 -1.25
C ALA A 130 12.63 -7.69 -0.33
N TYR A 131 12.30 -6.39 -0.37
CA TYR A 131 11.19 -5.85 0.41
C TYR A 131 9.81 -6.29 -0.13
N CYS A 132 9.70 -6.51 -1.44
CA CYS A 132 8.50 -7.08 -2.05
C CYS A 132 8.39 -8.57 -1.78
N ASP A 133 9.51 -9.28 -1.81
CA ASP A 133 9.55 -10.70 -1.44
C ASP A 133 9.07 -10.92 0.01
N ALA A 134 9.60 -10.14 0.97
CA ALA A 134 9.16 -10.17 2.35
C ALA A 134 7.67 -9.78 2.55
N TYR A 135 7.11 -8.97 1.65
CA TYR A 135 5.69 -8.63 1.67
C TYR A 135 4.83 -9.81 1.25
N PHE A 136 5.19 -10.47 0.16
CA PHE A 136 4.42 -11.58 -0.38
C PHE A 136 4.58 -12.88 0.40
N ALA A 137 5.68 -13.05 1.14
CA ALA A 137 5.94 -14.21 1.99
C ALA A 137 5.33 -14.12 3.40
N HIS A 138 4.62 -13.04 3.75
CA HIS A 138 4.11 -12.85 5.11
C HIS A 138 2.94 -13.79 5.44
N ALA A 139 2.96 -14.39 6.64
CA ALA A 139 2.04 -15.47 7.03
C ALA A 139 0.54 -15.09 7.11
N TYR A 140 0.23 -13.79 7.11
CA TYR A 140 -1.13 -13.26 7.26
C TYR A 140 -1.74 -12.74 5.96
N SER A 141 -1.16 -13.12 4.81
CA SER A 141 -1.57 -12.55 3.54
C SER A 141 -1.62 -13.55 2.40
N ASP A 142 -2.71 -13.49 1.63
CA ASP A 142 -2.96 -14.34 0.47
C ASP A 142 -2.59 -13.61 -0.82
N TRP A 143 -1.30 -13.27 -0.95
CA TRP A 143 -0.83 -12.55 -2.14
C TRP A 143 -0.31 -13.46 -3.25
N ALA A 144 -0.26 -14.77 -3.03
CA ALA A 144 0.25 -15.71 -4.04
C ALA A 144 -0.50 -15.54 -5.37
N ALA A 145 -1.80 -15.26 -5.30
CA ALA A 145 -2.66 -15.00 -6.45
C ALA A 145 -2.41 -13.67 -7.18
N VAL A 146 -1.70 -12.71 -6.57
CA VAL A 146 -1.45 -11.39 -7.17
C VAL A 146 0.02 -10.98 -7.24
N LEU A 147 0.92 -11.85 -6.79
CA LEU A 147 2.35 -11.70 -6.94
C LEU A 147 2.70 -11.43 -8.41
N PRO A 148 3.24 -10.25 -8.77
CA PRO A 148 3.57 -9.97 -10.15
C PRO A 148 4.57 -10.97 -10.70
N ARG A 149 4.41 -11.29 -11.98
CA ARG A 149 5.27 -12.24 -12.68
C ARG A 149 6.01 -11.53 -13.80
N TYR A 150 7.29 -11.83 -13.92
CA TYR A 150 8.11 -11.29 -15.00
C TYR A 150 7.89 -12.08 -16.29
N VAL A 151 7.84 -11.36 -17.40
CA VAL A 151 7.68 -11.89 -18.76
C VAL A 151 8.96 -11.65 -19.53
N GLY A 152 9.50 -12.72 -20.11
CA GLY A 152 10.67 -12.65 -20.99
C GLY A 152 12.01 -12.42 -20.27
N VAL A 153 12.94 -11.79 -20.98
CA VAL A 153 14.29 -11.44 -20.47
C VAL A 153 14.57 -9.93 -20.59
N PRO A 154 15.29 -9.30 -19.65
CA PRO A 154 15.56 -7.86 -19.66
C PRO A 154 16.16 -7.33 -20.96
N GLU A 155 17.09 -8.08 -21.55
CA GLU A 155 17.83 -7.74 -22.77
C GLU A 155 16.93 -7.66 -24.01
N ARG A 156 15.71 -8.21 -23.90
CA ARG A 156 14.72 -8.27 -24.97
C ARG A 156 13.40 -7.64 -24.57
N GLY A 157 13.47 -6.56 -23.80
CA GLY A 157 12.30 -5.78 -23.39
C GLY A 157 11.31 -6.61 -22.57
N GLY A 158 11.83 -7.39 -21.61
CA GLY A 158 11.02 -8.05 -20.59
C GLY A 158 10.40 -7.06 -19.61
N PHE A 159 9.33 -7.49 -18.93
CA PHE A 159 8.52 -6.62 -18.07
C PHE A 159 7.71 -7.41 -17.05
N TRP A 160 7.24 -6.74 -16.00
CA TRP A 160 6.34 -7.30 -14.99
C TRP A 160 4.87 -7.18 -15.41
N VAL A 161 4.06 -8.18 -15.07
CA VAL A 161 2.60 -8.16 -15.23
C VAL A 161 1.90 -8.71 -13.98
N PRO A 162 0.61 -8.39 -13.76
CA PRO A 162 -0.20 -9.09 -12.77
C PRO A 162 -0.19 -10.60 -12.99
N ALA A 163 -0.28 -11.38 -11.91
CA ALA A 163 -0.21 -12.85 -11.99
C ALA A 163 -1.22 -13.46 -12.98
N HIS A 164 -2.46 -12.95 -13.00
CA HIS A 164 -3.54 -13.45 -13.86
C HIS A 164 -3.30 -13.17 -15.35
N ASP A 165 -2.52 -12.12 -15.68
CA ASP A 165 -2.20 -11.74 -17.06
C ASP A 165 -0.97 -12.47 -17.61
N HIS A 166 -0.21 -13.17 -16.75
CA HIS A 166 1.10 -13.71 -17.10
C HIS A 166 1.09 -14.64 -18.30
N ALA A 167 0.16 -15.58 -18.35
CA ALA A 167 0.09 -16.55 -19.45
C ALA A 167 -0.14 -15.88 -20.81
N LYS A 168 -1.05 -14.88 -20.85
CA LYS A 168 -1.35 -14.11 -22.06
C LYS A 168 -0.13 -13.30 -22.50
N ALA A 169 0.43 -12.50 -21.58
CA ALA A 169 1.58 -11.65 -21.86
C ALA A 169 2.82 -12.45 -22.29
N GLN A 170 3.02 -13.65 -21.71
CA GLN A 170 4.10 -14.55 -22.10
C GLN A 170 3.94 -15.04 -23.55
N GLY A 171 2.71 -15.35 -23.98
CA GLY A 171 2.42 -15.72 -25.37
C GLY A 171 2.68 -14.58 -26.36
N GLU A 172 2.22 -13.36 -26.03
CA GLU A 172 2.45 -12.15 -26.84
C GLU A 172 3.94 -11.82 -26.96
N TYR A 173 4.69 -11.93 -25.85
CA TYR A 173 6.13 -11.76 -25.82
C TYR A 173 6.84 -12.78 -26.72
N ALA A 174 6.47 -14.06 -26.62
CA ALA A 174 7.07 -15.12 -27.43
C ALA A 174 6.83 -14.89 -28.93
N ALA A 175 5.61 -14.51 -29.32
CA ALA A 175 5.26 -14.19 -30.69
C ALA A 175 6.08 -13.00 -31.23
N ARG A 176 6.22 -11.92 -30.45
CA ARG A 176 7.08 -10.78 -30.79
C ARG A 176 8.51 -11.22 -31.02
N ILE A 177 9.05 -12.04 -30.11
CA ILE A 177 10.43 -12.52 -30.18
C ILE A 177 10.69 -13.29 -31.48
N VAL A 178 9.80 -14.20 -31.86
CA VAL A 178 9.90 -14.97 -33.11
C VAL A 178 9.90 -14.04 -34.33
N ALA A 179 9.02 -13.04 -34.36
CA ALA A 179 8.94 -12.08 -35.46
C ALA A 179 10.22 -11.24 -35.60
N GLU A 180 10.75 -10.72 -34.48
CA GLU A 180 12.00 -9.97 -34.46
C GLU A 180 13.19 -10.82 -34.94
N ASP A 181 13.27 -12.07 -34.50
CA ASP A 181 14.37 -12.98 -34.83
C ASP A 181 14.35 -13.35 -36.33
N ALA A 182 13.17 -13.60 -36.89
CA ALA A 182 12.99 -13.83 -38.32
C ALA A 182 13.40 -12.61 -39.16
N ALA A 183 13.04 -11.40 -38.72
CA ALA A 183 13.42 -10.16 -39.40
C ALA A 183 14.94 -9.94 -39.39
N ARG A 184 15.61 -10.17 -38.24
CA ARG A 184 17.08 -10.04 -38.13
C ARG A 184 17.81 -11.03 -39.03
N ASN A 185 17.39 -12.29 -39.05
CA ASN A 185 18.00 -13.30 -39.92
C ASN A 185 17.86 -12.95 -41.41
N SER A 186 16.71 -12.39 -41.80
CA SER A 186 16.46 -11.91 -43.17
C SER A 186 17.29 -10.67 -43.55
N SER A 187 17.69 -9.85 -42.57
CA SER A 187 18.59 -8.71 -42.80
C SER A 187 20.07 -9.10 -42.84
N ALA A 188 20.47 -10.15 -42.12
CA ALA A 188 21.87 -10.61 -42.07
C ALA A 188 22.29 -11.47 -43.28
N GLY A 189 21.34 -12.06 -44.00
CA GLY A 189 21.58 -12.83 -45.24
C GLY A 189 21.55 -12.01 -46.53
N ARG A 190 21.40 -10.68 -46.44
CA ARG A 190 21.55 -9.72 -47.55
C ARG A 190 22.87 -8.99 -47.41
#